data_AF-A0A7R7YGZ0-F1
#
_entry.id   AF-A0A7R7YGZ0-F1
#
_cell.length_a   1.000
_cell.length_b   1.000
_cell.length_c   1.000
_cell.angle_alpha   90.00
_cell.angle_beta   90.00
_cell.angle_gamma   90.00
#
_symmetry.space_group_name_H-M   'P 1'
#
loop_
_entity.id
_entity.type
_entity.pdbx_description
1 polymer ?
#
loop_
_entity_poly.entity_id
_entity_poly.type
_entity_poly.pdbx_seq_one_letter_code
_entity_poly.pdbx_strand_id
1 'polypeptide(L)'
;MQDALNLSSLRRAVEGNDAKALAAFYTDDAEIRVIDQDHPPSRPLVLKGKKAIGDMLDDVCGRALKHHIDDGLMEGSHAAFAETCTYPDGVKVYMSAMLELADGKIRRQTNIQAWDH
;
A
#
# COMPACT_ATOMS: atom_id res chain seq x y z
N MET A 1 -7.89 5.39 -22.21
CA MET A 1 -8.22 4.25 -21.32
C MET A 1 -7.21 4.36 -20.19
N GLN A 2 -7.61 4.85 -19.02
CA GLN A 2 -6.69 4.84 -17.87
C GLN A 2 -6.52 3.38 -17.46
N ASP A 3 -5.28 2.93 -17.36
CA ASP A 3 -4.95 1.54 -17.05
C ASP A 3 -5.53 1.19 -15.67
N ALA A 4 -6.52 0.29 -15.66
CA ALA A 4 -7.06 -0.27 -14.43
C ALA A 4 -5.93 -0.98 -13.66
N LEU A 5 -5.98 -0.89 -12.33
CA LEU A 5 -5.08 -1.62 -11.46
C LEU A 5 -5.06 -3.10 -11.86
N ASN A 6 -3.87 -3.67 -11.95
CA ASN A 6 -3.67 -5.11 -12.03
C ASN A 6 -2.47 -5.52 -11.17
N LEU A 7 -2.45 -6.79 -10.73
CA LEU A 7 -1.40 -7.31 -9.83
C LEU A 7 0.01 -7.11 -10.37
N SER A 8 0.23 -7.29 -11.68
CA SER A 8 1.57 -7.13 -12.26
C SER A 8 2.07 -5.69 -12.20
N SER A 9 1.18 -4.72 -12.42
CA SER A 9 1.49 -3.29 -12.33
C SER A 9 1.70 -2.85 -10.88
N LEU A 10 0.88 -3.37 -9.95
CA LEU A 10 0.99 -3.11 -8.52
C LEU A 10 2.34 -3.63 -8.00
N ARG A 11 2.66 -4.90 -8.28
CA ARG A 11 3.93 -5.52 -7.90
C ARG A 11 5.13 -4.75 -8.40
N ARG A 12 5.12 -4.38 -9.69
CA ARG A 12 6.21 -3.58 -10.26
C ARG A 12 6.40 -2.25 -9.52
N ALA A 13 5.31 -1.55 -9.21
CA ALA A 13 5.38 -0.26 -8.56
C ALA A 13 5.84 -0.37 -7.09
N VAL A 14 5.32 -1.37 -6.35
CA VAL A 14 5.71 -1.65 -4.96
C VAL A 14 7.18 -2.06 -4.87
N GLU A 15 7.59 -3.11 -5.59
CA GLU A 15 8.96 -3.64 -5.51
C GLU A 15 10.00 -2.68 -6.13
N GLY A 16 9.54 -1.76 -6.99
CA GLY A 16 10.37 -0.74 -7.63
C GLY A 16 10.48 0.58 -6.85
N ASN A 17 9.83 0.72 -5.68
CA ASN A 17 9.75 1.97 -4.93
C ASN A 17 9.26 3.16 -5.79
N ASP A 18 8.29 2.94 -6.68
CA ASP A 18 7.78 3.96 -7.60
C ASP A 18 6.56 4.68 -7.01
N ALA A 19 6.82 5.67 -6.14
CA ALA A 19 5.78 6.47 -5.48
C ALA A 19 4.80 7.11 -6.47
N LYS A 20 5.28 7.54 -7.63
CA LYS A 20 4.44 8.18 -8.66
C LYS A 20 3.48 7.18 -9.30
N ALA A 21 3.97 5.98 -9.65
CA ALA A 21 3.12 4.92 -10.18
C ALA A 21 2.11 4.45 -9.12
N LEU A 22 2.54 4.28 -7.87
CA LEU A 22 1.65 3.91 -6.75
C LEU A 22 0.54 4.95 -6.56
N ALA A 23 0.88 6.23 -6.50
CA ALA A 23 -0.09 7.32 -6.33
C ALA A 23 -1.09 7.40 -7.51
N ALA A 24 -0.70 6.98 -8.71
CA ALA A 24 -1.58 6.97 -9.88
C ALA A 24 -2.74 5.96 -9.76
N PHE A 25 -2.56 4.89 -8.97
CA PHE A 25 -3.59 3.88 -8.73
C PHE A 25 -4.74 4.36 -7.84
N TYR A 26 -4.58 5.47 -7.10
CA TYR A 26 -5.61 5.97 -6.19
C TYR A 26 -6.58 6.93 -6.88
N THR A 27 -7.85 6.81 -6.49
CA THR A 27 -8.89 7.84 -6.68
C THR A 27 -8.55 9.10 -5.88
N ASP A 28 -9.09 10.24 -6.27
CA ASP A 28 -8.73 11.52 -5.65
C ASP A 28 -9.21 11.63 -4.18
N ASP A 29 -10.30 10.94 -3.86
CA ASP A 29 -10.93 10.88 -2.53
C ASP A 29 -10.62 9.57 -1.78
N ALA A 30 -9.58 8.83 -2.20
CA ALA A 30 -9.20 7.57 -1.59
C ALA A 30 -8.86 7.68 -0.10
N GLU A 31 -8.98 6.57 0.62
CA GLU A 31 -8.58 6.47 2.03
C GLU A 31 -7.60 5.31 2.24
N ILE A 32 -6.54 5.54 3.00
CA ILE A 32 -5.69 4.48 3.55
C ILE A 32 -5.88 4.43 5.06
N ARG A 33 -6.13 3.24 5.58
CA ARG A 33 -6.10 2.93 7.01
C ARG A 33 -4.89 2.07 7.32
N VAL A 34 -4.09 2.46 8.32
CA VAL A 34 -2.95 1.66 8.79
C VAL A 34 -3.18 1.23 10.24
N ILE A 35 -2.98 -0.06 10.48
CA ILE A 35 -3.02 -0.69 11.78
C ILE A 35 -1.67 -1.34 12.02
N ASP A 36 -0.97 -0.89 13.06
CA ASP A 36 0.38 -1.35 13.42
C ASP A 36 0.62 -1.16 14.93
N GLN A 37 1.87 -1.32 15.38
CA GLN A 37 2.25 -1.17 16.79
C GLN A 37 2.08 0.26 17.34
N ASP A 38 2.13 1.29 16.49
CA ASP A 38 1.97 2.70 16.86
C ASP A 38 0.51 3.17 16.71
N HIS A 39 -0.25 2.49 15.84
CA HIS A 39 -1.61 2.81 15.44
C HIS A 39 -2.55 1.61 15.69
N PRO A 40 -2.98 1.37 16.94
CA PRO A 40 -3.76 0.18 17.29
C PRO A 40 -5.16 0.21 16.64
N PRO A 41 -5.89 -0.93 16.58
CA PRO A 41 -7.21 -1.01 15.96
C PRO A 41 -8.25 -0.01 16.52
N SER A 42 -8.12 0.40 17.79
CA SER A 42 -8.99 1.40 18.42
C SER A 42 -8.68 2.84 18.02
N ARG A 43 -7.48 3.09 17.47
CA ARG A 43 -7.02 4.41 16.99
C ARG A 43 -6.04 4.25 15.81
N PRO A 44 -6.52 3.78 14.65
CA PRO A 44 -5.68 3.58 13.48
C PRO A 44 -5.27 4.92 12.86
N LEU A 45 -4.17 4.93 12.09
CA LEU A 45 -3.85 6.05 11.22
C LEU A 45 -4.80 6.03 10.02
N VAL A 46 -5.36 7.19 9.69
CA VAL A 46 -6.25 7.35 8.52
C VAL A 46 -5.76 8.51 7.66
N LEU A 47 -5.36 8.20 6.43
CA LEU A 47 -4.95 9.15 5.41
C LEU A 47 -6.09 9.33 4.41
N LYS A 48 -6.52 10.57 4.19
CA LYS A 48 -7.65 10.87 3.30
C LYS A 48 -7.21 11.75 2.13
N GLY A 49 -7.61 11.32 0.95
CA GLY A 49 -7.34 12.00 -0.31
C GLY A 49 -5.94 11.74 -0.85
N LYS A 50 -5.83 11.90 -2.16
CA LYS A 50 -4.63 11.57 -2.93
C LYS A 50 -3.39 12.35 -2.53
N LYS A 51 -3.54 13.58 -2.02
CA LYS A 51 -2.40 14.36 -1.52
C LYS A 51 -1.76 13.69 -0.30
N ALA A 52 -2.55 13.37 0.73
CA ALA A 52 -2.03 12.76 1.95
C ALA A 52 -1.45 11.36 1.68
N ILE A 53 -2.08 10.61 0.77
CA ILE A 53 -1.57 9.31 0.32
C ILE A 53 -0.26 9.46 -0.45
N GLY A 54 -0.17 10.43 -1.36
CA GLY A 54 1.04 10.72 -2.12
C GLY A 54 2.21 11.10 -1.21
N ASP A 55 1.98 12.01 -0.23
CA ASP A 55 3.00 12.39 0.75
C ASP A 55 3.53 11.17 1.53
N MET A 56 2.65 10.23 1.90
CA MET A 56 3.04 8.98 2.57
C MET A 56 3.84 8.04 1.65
N LEU A 57 3.42 7.89 0.39
CA LEU A 57 4.11 7.05 -0.58
C LEU A 57 5.51 7.59 -0.91
N ASP A 58 5.64 8.91 -1.06
CA ASP A 58 6.94 9.57 -1.28
C ASP A 58 7.90 9.31 -0.11
N ASP A 59 7.40 9.39 1.13
CA ASP A 59 8.19 9.07 2.32
C ASP A 59 8.59 7.59 2.35
N VAL A 60 7.65 6.65 2.18
CA VAL A 60 7.94 5.21 2.22
C VAL A 60 8.90 4.79 1.12
N CYS A 61 8.66 5.19 -0.13
CA CYS A 61 9.54 4.86 -1.27
C CYS A 61 10.88 5.60 -1.22
N GLY A 62 10.97 6.71 -0.47
CA GLY A 62 12.22 7.44 -0.22
C GLY A 62 13.10 6.78 0.85
N ARG A 63 12.56 5.89 1.67
CA ARG A 63 13.35 5.09 2.63
C ARG A 63 14.18 4.07 1.87
N ALA A 64 15.34 3.69 2.42
CA ALA A 64 16.19 2.62 1.86
C ALA A 64 15.62 1.22 2.13
N LEU A 65 14.34 1.04 1.84
CA LEU A 65 13.53 -0.13 2.17
C LEU A 65 13.38 -1.02 0.93
N LYS A 66 13.58 -2.33 1.10
CA LYS A 66 13.26 -3.30 0.06
C LYS A 66 11.86 -3.87 0.29
N HIS A 67 11.00 -3.69 -0.70
CA HIS A 67 9.66 -4.29 -0.73
C HIS A 67 9.65 -5.58 -1.56
N HIS A 68 8.87 -6.56 -1.13
CA HIS A 68 8.61 -7.78 -1.89
C HIS A 68 7.17 -8.22 -1.68
N ILE A 69 6.39 -8.36 -2.76
CA ILE A 69 5.02 -8.89 -2.64
C ILE A 69 5.10 -10.42 -2.54
N ASP A 70 4.72 -10.98 -1.41
CA ASP A 70 4.73 -12.43 -1.18
C ASP A 70 3.57 -13.14 -1.91
N ASP A 71 2.37 -12.55 -1.84
CA ASP A 71 1.15 -13.09 -2.47
C ASP A 71 0.23 -11.92 -2.89
N GLY A 72 -0.66 -12.16 -3.86
CA GLY A 72 -1.67 -11.19 -4.25
C GLY A 72 -2.76 -11.78 -5.14
N LEU A 73 -3.98 -11.28 -4.94
CA LEU A 73 -5.17 -11.67 -5.69
C LEU A 73 -5.99 -10.44 -6.08
N MET A 74 -6.79 -10.59 -7.13
CA MET A 74 -7.80 -9.62 -7.54
C MET A 74 -9.08 -10.35 -7.91
N GLU A 75 -10.20 -9.89 -7.37
CA GLU A 75 -11.52 -10.45 -7.66
C GLU A 75 -12.56 -9.32 -7.69
N GLY A 76 -13.20 -9.13 -8.85
CA GLY A 76 -14.18 -8.07 -9.05
C GLY A 76 -13.61 -6.69 -8.73
N SER A 77 -14.24 -6.00 -7.78
CA SER A 77 -13.83 -4.67 -7.29
C SER A 77 -12.91 -4.73 -6.06
N HIS A 78 -12.28 -5.87 -5.78
CA HIS A 78 -11.38 -6.04 -4.65
C HIS A 78 -10.01 -6.57 -5.08
N ALA A 79 -8.98 -6.16 -4.34
CA ALA A 79 -7.65 -6.74 -4.42
C ALA A 79 -7.12 -6.97 -3.01
N ALA A 80 -6.25 -7.97 -2.86
CA ALA A 80 -5.49 -8.16 -1.64
C ALA A 80 -4.06 -8.51 -2.00
N PHE A 81 -3.11 -8.09 -1.18
CA PHE A 81 -1.73 -8.55 -1.28
C PHE A 81 -1.08 -8.62 0.09
N ALA A 82 -0.03 -9.42 0.18
CA ALA A 82 0.88 -9.42 1.30
C ALA A 82 2.27 -9.03 0.82
N GLU A 83 3.01 -8.28 1.63
CA GLU A 83 4.39 -7.95 1.36
C GLU A 83 5.28 -8.11 2.59
N THR A 84 6.55 -8.38 2.32
CA THR A 84 7.64 -8.29 3.28
C THR A 84 8.53 -7.11 2.93
N CYS A 85 8.61 -6.18 3.87
CA CYS A 85 9.44 -4.99 3.86
C CYS A 85 10.71 -5.29 4.67
N THR A 86 11.89 -5.04 4.12
CA THR A 86 13.18 -5.23 4.83
C THR A 86 13.95 -3.91 4.88
N TYR A 87 14.26 -3.46 6.09
CA TYR A 87 15.11 -2.29 6.36
C TYR A 87 16.60 -2.60 6.17
N PRO A 88 17.46 -1.59 6.00
CA PRO A 88 18.91 -1.78 5.83
C PRO A 88 19.60 -2.54 6.98
N ASP A 89 19.08 -2.40 8.20
CA ASP A 89 19.56 -3.09 9.41
C ASP A 89 19.04 -4.52 9.54
N GLY A 90 18.18 -4.95 8.61
CA GLY A 90 17.59 -6.29 8.58
C GLY A 90 16.25 -6.41 9.30
N VAL A 91 15.76 -5.37 9.98
CA VAL A 91 14.42 -5.35 10.58
C VAL A 91 13.39 -5.57 9.48
N LYS A 92 12.40 -6.43 9.75
CA LYS A 92 11.32 -6.70 8.80
C LYS A 92 9.96 -6.20 9.29
N VAL A 93 9.12 -5.93 8.30
CA VAL A 93 7.69 -5.70 8.48
C VAL A 93 6.96 -6.61 7.51
N TYR A 94 6.05 -7.42 8.03
CA TYR A 94 5.09 -8.14 7.22
C TYR A 94 3.79 -7.34 7.17
N MET A 95 3.30 -7.05 5.98
CA MET A 95 2.09 -6.27 5.78
C MET A 95 1.07 -7.08 4.96
N SER A 96 -0.19 -7.05 5.38
CA SER A 96 -1.32 -7.50 4.57
C SER A 96 -2.23 -6.33 4.26
N ALA A 97 -2.56 -6.16 2.97
CA ALA A 97 -3.41 -5.10 2.46
C ALA A 97 -4.68 -5.65 1.83
N MET A 98 -5.82 -5.06 2.18
CA MET A 98 -7.10 -5.23 1.48
C MET A 98 -7.48 -3.93 0.79
N LEU A 99 -7.88 -4.01 -0.48
CA LEU A 99 -8.15 -2.88 -1.34
C LEU A 99 -9.57 -2.98 -1.93
N GLU A 100 -10.29 -1.87 -1.90
CA GLU A 100 -11.56 -1.68 -2.60
C GLU A 100 -11.34 -0.76 -3.80
N LEU A 101 -11.82 -1.18 -4.96
CA LEU A 101 -11.64 -0.48 -6.23
C LEU A 101 -12.93 0.21 -6.70
N ALA A 102 -12.79 1.41 -7.25
CA ALA A 102 -13.81 2.13 -8.02
C ALA A 102 -13.22 2.49 -9.38
N ASP A 103 -13.89 2.07 -10.46
CA ASP A 103 -13.45 2.30 -11.85
C ASP A 103 -11.98 1.89 -12.11
N GLY A 104 -11.56 0.77 -11.52
CA GLY A 104 -10.20 0.24 -11.66
C GLY A 104 -9.14 0.95 -10.84
N LYS A 105 -9.51 1.88 -9.95
CA LYS A 105 -8.61 2.59 -9.02
C LYS A 105 -8.93 2.32 -7.57
N ILE A 106 -7.93 2.42 -6.71
CA ILE A 106 -8.05 2.22 -5.28
C ILE A 106 -8.87 3.37 -4.68
N ARG A 107 -9.99 3.03 -4.05
CA ARG A 107 -10.84 3.95 -3.29
C ARG A 107 -10.67 3.79 -1.78
N ARG A 108 -10.34 2.58 -1.34
CA ARG A 108 -9.95 2.29 0.05
C ARG A 108 -8.85 1.25 0.09
N GLN A 109 -7.94 1.40 1.04
CA GLN A 109 -6.95 0.39 1.37
C GLN A 109 -6.80 0.31 2.88
N THR A 110 -6.76 -0.91 3.41
CA THR A 110 -6.47 -1.18 4.82
C THR A 110 -5.19 -2.01 4.91
N ASN A 111 -4.19 -1.50 5.62
CA ASN A 111 -2.93 -2.16 5.88
C ASN A 111 -2.90 -2.65 7.32
N ILE A 112 -2.51 -3.90 7.53
CA ILE A 112 -2.20 -4.46 8.84
C ILE A 112 -0.73 -4.85 8.81
N GLN A 113 0.05 -4.34 9.76
CA GLN A 113 1.50 -4.55 9.81
C GLN A 113 1.92 -5.23 11.10
N ALA A 114 2.77 -6.24 10.96
CA ALA A 114 3.51 -6.86 12.06
C ALA A 114 5.00 -6.54 11.87
N TRP A 115 5.66 -6.10 12.93
CA TRP A 115 7.04 -5.67 12.93
C TRP A 115 7.90 -6.62 13.73
N ASP A 116 9.16 -6.78 13.32
CA ASP A 116 10.19 -7.30 14.22
C ASP A 116 10.41 -6.33 15.40
N HIS A 117 10.89 -6.86 16.54
CA HIS A 117 11.22 -6.13 17.76
C HIS A 117 12.70 -6.25 18.10
#